data_AF-A0A9D2J4S6-F1
#
_entry.id   AF-A0A9D2J4S6-F1
#
_cell.length_a   1.000
_cell.length_b   1.000
_cell.length_c   1.000
_cell.angle_alpha   90.00
_cell.angle_beta   90.00
_cell.angle_gamma   90.00
#
_symmetry.space_group_name_H-M   'P 1'
#
loop_
_entity.id
_entity.type
_entity.pdbx_description
1 polymer ?
#
loop_
_entity_poly.entity_id
_entity_poly.type
_entity_poly.pdbx_seq_one_letter_code
_entity_poly.pdbx_strand_id
1 'polypeptide(L)'
;MLNASNPSCGVRNAFGLPVTGGDAGRDGSRGWSGSEADIPAGLDYTSLTDVAPATFADGTPIPHGQLSKLLCDGEFHRVVFGPDGEILDSGRTQRLFTPAQTRAVIARDRHCQYPGCSAPPGQGEIHHSIWWYHQGRTSTKNAILLCWYHHTLVHQRHLSITHHTSTDPDRPSWWSFTDPDGRTVQNVPPPATSTSALEPPRPPLRQ
;
A
#
# COMPACT_ATOMS: atom_id res chain seq x y z
N MET A 1 40.13 23.38 55.70
CA MET A 1 39.98 21.93 55.46
C MET A 1 39.00 21.39 56.48
N LEU A 2 37.75 21.14 56.09
CA LEU A 2 36.73 20.44 56.87
C LEU A 2 35.89 19.59 55.91
N ASN A 3 35.68 18.35 56.32
CA ASN A 3 34.96 17.27 55.66
C ASN A 3 33.44 17.49 55.76
N ALA A 4 32.71 17.25 54.66
CA ALA A 4 31.27 16.99 54.69
C ALA A 4 30.91 16.01 53.56
N SER A 5 30.53 14.80 53.98
CA SER A 5 29.95 13.72 53.19
C SER A 5 28.68 14.19 52.48
N ASN A 6 28.54 13.92 51.17
CA ASN A 6 27.33 14.23 50.41
C ASN A 6 26.58 12.91 50.07
N PRO A 7 25.26 12.80 50.34
CA PRO A 7 24.50 11.56 50.23
C PRO A 7 24.09 11.23 48.79
N SER A 8 23.99 9.93 48.50
CA SER A 8 23.53 9.37 47.23
C SER A 8 22.08 9.79 46.91
N CYS A 9 21.88 10.36 45.72
CA CYS A 9 20.55 10.64 45.18
C CYS A 9 19.95 9.35 44.59
N GLY A 10 19.02 8.72 45.31
CA GLY A 10 18.25 7.58 44.82
C GLY A 10 17.06 8.02 43.95
N VAL A 11 16.81 7.32 42.84
CA VAL A 11 15.65 7.53 41.96
C VAL A 11 14.37 7.23 42.74
N ARG A 12 13.36 8.11 42.65
CA ARG A 12 12.05 7.99 43.32
C ARG A 12 10.95 7.93 42.26
N ASN A 13 9.86 7.23 42.54
CA ASN A 13 8.68 7.26 41.66
C ASN A 13 7.91 8.59 41.80
N ALA A 14 6.86 8.79 40.99
CA ALA A 14 6.03 10.00 40.99
C ALA A 14 5.32 10.30 42.34
N PHE A 15 5.36 9.37 43.29
CA PHE A 15 4.81 9.50 44.65
C PHE A 15 5.91 9.55 45.74
N GLY A 16 7.19 9.67 45.36
CA GLY A 16 8.30 9.89 46.30
C GLY A 16 8.83 8.66 47.03
N LEU A 17 8.38 7.44 46.68
CA LEU A 17 8.80 6.19 47.33
C LEU A 17 10.07 5.61 46.66
N PRO A 18 10.94 4.92 47.44
CA PRO A 18 12.16 4.31 46.90
C PRO A 18 11.83 3.13 45.98
N VAL A 19 12.41 3.13 44.77
CA VAL A 19 12.32 1.97 43.86
C VAL A 19 13.45 1.00 44.18
N THR A 20 13.13 -0.20 44.65
CA THR A 20 14.11 -1.28 44.77
C THR A 20 14.32 -1.90 43.39
N GLY A 21 15.51 -1.73 42.81
CA GLY A 21 15.89 -2.39 41.57
C GLY A 21 15.92 -3.90 41.75
N GLY A 22 15.10 -4.61 40.98
CA GLY A 22 15.14 -6.06 40.87
C GLY A 22 15.74 -6.43 39.52
N ASP A 23 17.00 -6.87 39.53
CA ASP A 23 17.64 -7.50 38.38
C ASP A 23 17.06 -8.92 38.23
N ALA A 24 16.27 -9.16 37.20
CA ALA A 24 15.81 -10.50 36.85
C ALA A 24 15.95 -10.71 35.34
N GLY A 25 17.01 -11.43 34.96
CA GLY A 25 17.15 -12.00 33.62
C GLY A 25 15.96 -12.91 33.30
N ARG A 26 15.50 -12.86 32.05
CA ARG A 26 14.45 -13.76 31.53
C ARG A 26 15.04 -14.69 30.49
N ASP A 27 15.09 -15.97 30.82
CA ASP A 27 15.03 -17.03 29.82
C ASP A 27 13.57 -17.24 29.39
N GLY A 28 13.40 -17.65 28.14
CA GLY A 28 12.11 -17.74 27.49
C GLY A 28 11.34 -19.00 27.82
N SER A 29 10.01 -18.84 27.76
CA SER A 29 8.95 -19.85 27.57
C SER A 29 8.37 -20.52 28.82
N ARG A 30 7.11 -20.15 29.14
CA ARG A 30 6.03 -21.07 29.54
C ARG A 30 4.65 -20.38 29.57
N GLY A 31 3.68 -21.02 28.91
CA GLY A 31 2.24 -21.11 29.19
C GLY A 31 1.46 -19.88 29.69
N TRP A 32 0.49 -19.44 28.89
CA TRP A 32 -0.56 -18.53 29.35
C TRP A 32 -1.60 -19.29 30.19
N SER A 33 -1.44 -19.26 31.51
CA SER A 33 -2.53 -19.50 32.46
C SER A 33 -3.04 -18.15 32.95
N GLY A 34 -4.33 -17.88 32.79
CA GLY A 34 -4.92 -16.57 33.05
C GLY A 34 -4.69 -16.05 34.48
N SER A 35 -4.08 -14.88 34.57
CA SER A 35 -4.12 -13.93 35.69
C SER A 35 -3.60 -12.59 35.17
N GLU A 36 -4.27 -11.48 35.52
CA GLU A 36 -3.92 -10.08 35.25
C GLU A 36 -3.06 -9.83 33.99
N ALA A 37 -3.67 -9.39 32.89
CA ALA A 37 -2.89 -8.83 31.80
C ALA A 37 -2.32 -7.49 32.28
N ASP A 38 -1.08 -7.49 32.77
CA ASP A 38 -0.27 -6.27 32.84
C ASP A 38 -0.14 -5.76 31.40
N ILE A 39 -0.98 -4.80 31.04
CA ILE A 39 -0.84 -4.04 29.80
C ILE A 39 0.21 -2.97 30.12
N PRO A 40 1.47 -3.12 29.67
CA PRO A 40 2.49 -2.11 29.94
C PRO A 40 2.02 -0.77 29.37
N ALA A 41 1.92 0.24 30.24
CA ALA A 41 1.53 1.60 29.85
C ALA A 41 2.60 2.30 28.99
N GLY A 42 3.79 1.70 28.87
CA GLY A 42 4.94 2.26 28.17
C GLY A 42 5.30 1.47 26.92
N LEU A 43 5.62 2.19 25.85
CA LEU A 43 6.33 1.62 24.70
C LEU A 43 7.79 1.39 25.10
N ASP A 44 8.28 0.17 24.89
CA ASP A 44 9.70 -0.14 25.03
C ASP A 44 10.47 0.37 23.81
N TYR A 45 10.99 1.59 23.94
CA TYR A 45 11.78 2.22 22.88
C TYR A 45 13.13 1.54 22.63
N THR A 46 13.61 0.68 23.55
CA THR A 46 14.85 -0.07 23.32
C THR A 46 14.72 -1.11 22.21
N SER A 47 13.49 -1.52 21.88
CA SER A 47 13.19 -2.36 20.71
C SER A 47 13.40 -1.65 19.36
N LEU A 48 13.57 -0.32 19.34
CA LEU A 48 13.71 0.49 18.13
C LEU A 48 15.14 0.94 17.85
N THR A 49 16.14 0.47 18.61
CA THR A 49 17.54 0.92 18.47
C THR A 49 18.16 0.60 17.12
N ASP A 50 17.67 -0.42 16.42
CA ASP A 50 18.14 -0.82 15.08
C ASP A 50 17.30 -0.20 13.94
N VAL A 51 16.35 0.68 14.25
CA VAL A 51 15.47 1.34 13.28
C VAL A 51 15.83 2.81 13.19
N ALA A 52 16.07 3.30 11.97
CA ALA A 52 16.30 4.73 11.74
C ALA A 52 15.11 5.56 12.27
N PRO A 53 15.35 6.70 12.95
CA PRO A 53 14.28 7.50 13.51
C PRO A 53 13.39 8.08 12.41
N ALA A 54 12.09 8.21 12.69
CA ALA A 54 11.22 9.02 11.84
C ALA A 54 11.71 10.47 11.85
N THR A 55 11.63 11.15 10.72
CA THR A 55 12.09 12.54 10.55
C THR A 55 10.98 13.42 10.00
N PHE A 56 11.05 14.71 10.33
CA PHE A 56 10.29 15.74 9.63
C PHE A 56 10.83 15.93 8.21
N ALA A 57 10.12 16.70 7.38
CA ALA A 57 10.51 16.92 5.98
C ALA A 57 11.89 17.60 5.81
N ASP A 58 12.38 18.28 6.84
CA ASP A 58 13.70 18.91 6.90
C ASP A 58 14.81 17.96 7.40
N GLY A 59 14.48 16.69 7.68
CA GLY A 59 15.40 15.69 8.20
C GLY A 59 15.55 15.71 9.72
N THR A 60 14.88 16.61 10.45
CA THR A 60 14.93 16.67 11.90
C THR A 60 14.30 15.41 12.52
N PRO A 61 14.99 14.64 13.39
CA PRO A 61 14.41 13.45 14.02
C PRO A 61 13.20 13.78 14.90
N ILE A 62 12.17 12.95 14.82
CA ILE A 62 10.98 13.02 15.67
C ILE A 62 11.25 12.19 16.93
N PRO A 63 11.17 12.79 18.14
CA PRO A 63 11.33 12.04 19.38
C PRO A 63 10.29 10.92 19.50
N HIS A 64 10.69 9.72 19.92
CA HIS A 64 9.79 8.56 19.94
C HIS A 64 8.50 8.82 20.74
N GLY A 65 8.56 9.48 21.90
CA GLY A 65 7.35 9.81 22.68
C GLY A 65 6.39 10.74 21.95
N GLN A 66 6.89 11.61 21.06
CA GLN A 66 6.06 12.47 20.22
C GLN A 66 5.49 11.69 19.03
N LEU A 67 6.29 10.82 18.40
CA LEU A 67 5.81 9.89 17.38
C LEU A 67 4.71 8.97 17.93
N SER A 68 4.88 8.42 19.13
CA SER A 68 3.87 7.59 19.80
C SER A 68 2.54 8.31 19.97
N LYS A 69 2.58 9.59 20.41
CA LYS A 69 1.37 10.41 20.52
C LYS A 69 0.72 10.67 19.16
N LEU A 70 1.53 10.97 18.13
CA LEU A 70 1.04 11.13 16.76
C LEU A 70 0.40 9.84 16.22
N LEU A 71 0.90 8.66 16.62
CA LEU A 71 0.33 7.37 16.22
C LEU A 71 -0.94 6.99 16.99
N CYS A 72 -1.14 7.49 18.23
CA CYS A 72 -2.35 7.24 19.00
C CYS A 72 -3.57 7.97 18.42
N ASP A 73 -3.40 9.22 17.98
CA ASP A 73 -4.50 10.10 17.56
C ASP A 73 -4.51 10.42 16.05
N GLY A 74 -3.46 10.05 15.33
CA GLY A 74 -3.26 10.43 13.93
C GLY A 74 -3.58 9.33 12.93
N GLU A 75 -4.05 9.73 11.75
CA GLU A 75 -4.18 8.85 10.59
C GLU A 75 -2.86 8.86 9.79
N PHE A 76 -2.26 7.69 9.61
CA PHE A 76 -1.01 7.55 8.87
C PHE A 76 -1.26 7.04 7.44
N HIS A 77 -0.53 7.63 6.50
CA HIS A 77 -0.66 7.31 5.09
C HIS A 77 0.69 6.91 4.51
N ARG A 78 0.77 5.68 4.00
CA ARG A 78 1.95 5.22 3.27
C ARG A 78 2.00 5.88 1.89
N VAL A 79 3.14 6.52 1.59
CA VAL A 79 3.53 6.92 0.24
C VAL A 79 4.63 5.97 -0.24
N VAL A 80 4.50 5.44 -1.46
CA VAL A 80 5.49 4.58 -2.11
C VAL A 80 6.06 5.30 -3.31
N PHE A 81 7.38 5.42 -3.33
CA PHE A 81 8.13 5.96 -4.45
C PHE A 81 8.61 4.83 -5.36
N GLY A 82 8.64 5.11 -6.66
CA GLY A 82 9.35 4.31 -7.66
C GLY A 82 10.85 4.59 -7.63
N PRO A 83 11.62 3.92 -8.50
CA PRO A 83 13.08 4.01 -8.51
C PRO A 83 13.60 5.43 -8.79
N ASP A 84 12.84 6.25 -9.51
CA ASP A 84 13.22 7.63 -9.85
C ASP A 84 12.57 8.67 -8.92
N GLY A 85 12.02 8.21 -7.79
CA GLY A 85 11.39 9.09 -6.78
C GLY A 85 9.97 9.53 -7.13
N GLU A 86 9.32 8.93 -8.13
CA GLU A 86 7.94 9.22 -8.48
C GLU A 86 6.95 8.51 -7.55
N ILE A 87 5.88 9.19 -7.15
CA ILE A 87 4.86 8.58 -6.28
C ILE A 87 4.04 7.55 -7.07
N LEU A 88 4.17 6.28 -6.71
CA LEU A 88 3.41 5.16 -7.28
C LEU A 88 2.17 4.80 -6.45
N ASP A 89 2.21 5.03 -5.15
CA ASP A 89 1.09 4.86 -4.23
C ASP A 89 1.08 6.02 -3.24
N SER A 90 -0.02 6.76 -3.18
CA SER A 90 -0.21 7.87 -2.22
C SER A 90 -1.27 7.52 -1.18
N GLY A 91 -1.68 6.25 -1.12
CA GLY A 91 -2.70 5.74 -0.23
C GLY A 91 -3.98 6.57 -0.29
N ARG A 92 -4.35 7.11 0.87
CA ARG A 92 -5.56 7.90 1.10
C ARG A 92 -5.31 9.42 1.20
N THR A 93 -4.05 9.85 1.12
CA THR A 93 -3.64 11.27 1.25
C THR A 93 -4.22 12.15 0.14
N GLN A 94 -4.49 11.57 -1.03
CA GLN A 94 -5.04 12.30 -2.18
C GLN A 94 -5.99 11.41 -2.98
N ARG A 95 -7.15 11.97 -3.33
CA ARG A 95 -8.16 11.26 -4.13
C ARG A 95 -7.73 11.07 -5.58
N LEU A 96 -7.10 12.07 -6.18
CA LEU A 96 -6.75 12.05 -7.59
C LEU A 96 -5.39 11.38 -7.82
N PHE A 97 -5.27 10.66 -8.93
CA PHE A 97 -4.00 10.08 -9.36
C PHE A 97 -3.00 11.19 -9.75
N THR A 98 -1.73 11.01 -9.39
CA THR A 98 -0.65 11.89 -9.84
C THR A 98 -0.42 11.71 -11.35
N PRO A 99 0.20 12.69 -12.03
CA PRO A 99 0.60 12.52 -13.43
C PRO A 99 1.50 11.29 -13.67
N ALA A 100 2.36 10.94 -12.70
CA ALA A 100 3.20 9.74 -12.79
C ALA A 100 2.37 8.45 -12.73
N GLN A 101 1.42 8.37 -11.79
CA GLN A 101 0.50 7.23 -11.71
C GLN A 101 -0.33 7.10 -12.98
N THR A 102 -0.84 8.22 -13.52
CA THR A 102 -1.59 8.23 -14.78
C THR A 102 -0.75 7.69 -15.94
N ARG A 103 0.50 8.14 -16.10
CA ARG A 103 1.39 7.61 -17.15
C ARG A 103 1.66 6.12 -16.99
N ALA A 104 1.91 5.66 -15.76
CA ALA A 104 2.14 4.25 -15.48
C ALA A 104 0.92 3.38 -15.84
N VAL A 105 -0.29 3.85 -15.52
CA VAL A 105 -1.53 3.15 -15.85
C VAL A 105 -1.79 3.15 -17.35
N ILE A 106 -1.57 4.27 -18.05
CA ILE A 106 -1.69 4.34 -19.51
C ILE A 106 -0.71 3.36 -20.17
N ALA A 107 0.53 3.28 -19.69
CA ALA A 107 1.53 2.35 -20.23
C ALA A 107 1.13 0.87 -20.01
N ARG A 108 0.53 0.56 -18.86
CA ARG A 108 0.04 -0.80 -18.53
C ARG A 108 -1.20 -1.18 -19.35
N ASP A 109 -2.21 -0.31 -19.34
CA ASP A 109 -3.54 -0.64 -19.87
C ASP A 109 -3.63 -0.41 -21.38
N ARG A 110 -2.93 0.60 -21.92
CA ARG A 110 -2.84 0.97 -23.36
C ARG A 110 -4.15 1.36 -24.05
N HIS A 111 -5.29 0.88 -23.58
CA HIS A 111 -6.65 1.18 -24.02
C HIS A 111 -7.62 0.95 -22.85
N CYS A 112 -8.89 1.33 -23.04
CA CYS A 112 -9.96 1.04 -22.10
C CYS A 112 -9.99 -0.46 -21.73
N GLN A 113 -9.99 -0.77 -20.43
CA GLN A 113 -9.97 -2.15 -19.92
C GLN A 113 -11.37 -2.77 -19.78
N TYR A 114 -12.43 -2.04 -20.12
CA TYR A 114 -13.77 -2.63 -20.15
C TYR A 114 -13.82 -3.73 -21.22
N PRO A 115 -14.43 -4.90 -20.95
CA PRO A 115 -14.39 -6.05 -21.85
C PRO A 115 -14.80 -5.69 -23.29
N GLY A 116 -13.93 -6.00 -24.26
CA GLY A 116 -14.11 -5.76 -25.69
C GLY A 116 -14.07 -4.30 -26.14
N CYS A 117 -13.63 -3.37 -25.29
CA CYS A 117 -13.36 -1.99 -25.69
C CYS A 117 -11.88 -1.81 -26.07
N SER A 118 -11.62 -1.09 -27.17
CA SER A 118 -10.27 -0.74 -27.62
C SER A 118 -10.06 0.78 -27.69
N ALA A 119 -10.89 1.57 -27.01
CA ALA A 119 -10.80 3.02 -27.03
C ALA A 119 -9.44 3.49 -26.49
N PRO A 120 -8.75 4.43 -27.18
CA PRO A 120 -7.41 4.85 -26.81
C PRO A 120 -7.39 5.70 -25.53
N PRO A 121 -6.22 5.84 -24.87
CA PRO A 121 -6.11 6.58 -23.61
C PRO A 121 -6.55 8.04 -23.70
N GLY A 122 -6.43 8.68 -24.86
CA GLY A 122 -6.87 10.06 -25.08
C GLY A 122 -8.39 10.27 -24.99
N GLN A 123 -9.18 9.19 -24.95
CA GLN A 123 -10.64 9.22 -24.77
C GLN A 123 -11.06 8.66 -23.40
N GLY A 124 -10.12 8.50 -22.48
CA GLY A 124 -10.36 7.84 -21.22
C GLY A 124 -9.80 8.56 -20.01
N GLU A 125 -10.20 8.04 -18.86
CA GLU A 125 -9.89 8.54 -17.53
C GLU A 125 -9.45 7.37 -16.66
N ILE A 126 -8.64 7.68 -15.66
CA ILE A 126 -8.20 6.68 -14.68
C ILE A 126 -9.25 6.59 -13.58
N HIS A 127 -9.80 5.39 -13.41
CA HIS A 127 -10.80 5.06 -12.42
C HIS A 127 -10.18 4.24 -11.27
N HIS A 128 -10.74 4.34 -10.06
CA HIS A 128 -10.37 3.45 -8.96
C HIS A 128 -11.18 2.15 -9.05
N SER A 129 -10.53 0.99 -9.19
CA SER A 129 -11.23 -0.31 -9.27
C SER A 129 -12.03 -0.62 -8.00
N ILE A 130 -11.40 -0.50 -6.84
CA ILE A 130 -12.06 -0.31 -5.55
C ILE A 130 -12.28 1.18 -5.41
N TRP A 131 -13.54 1.60 -5.41
CA TRP A 131 -13.90 3.01 -5.48
C TRP A 131 -13.30 3.77 -4.29
N TRP A 132 -12.94 5.03 -4.53
CA TRP A 132 -12.42 5.88 -3.46
C TRP A 132 -13.42 6.03 -2.30
N TYR A 133 -14.71 6.19 -2.55
CA TYR A 133 -15.67 6.28 -1.43
C TYR A 133 -15.76 4.98 -0.61
N HIS A 134 -15.45 3.84 -1.22
CA HIS A 134 -15.36 2.52 -0.58
C HIS A 134 -13.94 2.17 -0.09
N GLN A 135 -13.22 3.17 0.42
CA GLN A 135 -11.87 3.01 1.01
C GLN A 135 -10.77 2.56 0.03
N GLY A 136 -11.00 2.64 -1.29
CA GLY A 136 -9.97 2.40 -2.29
C GLY A 136 -8.77 3.35 -2.15
N ARG A 137 -7.57 2.84 -2.44
CA ARG A 137 -6.30 3.60 -2.39
C ARG A 137 -5.99 4.23 -3.75
N THR A 138 -5.33 5.38 -3.74
CA THR A 138 -4.74 6.01 -4.94
C THR A 138 -3.38 5.37 -5.17
N SER A 139 -3.41 4.31 -5.97
CA SER A 139 -2.27 3.45 -6.26
C SER A 139 -2.42 2.93 -7.68
N THR A 140 -1.32 2.77 -8.41
CA THR A 140 -1.35 2.18 -9.77
C THR A 140 -2.01 0.80 -9.79
N LYS A 141 -1.91 0.02 -8.71
CA LYS A 141 -2.55 -1.30 -8.57
C LYS A 141 -4.08 -1.25 -8.50
N ASN A 142 -4.64 -0.16 -7.98
CA ASN A 142 -6.08 0.08 -7.85
C ASN A 142 -6.61 1.01 -8.97
N ALA A 143 -5.75 1.44 -9.88
CA ALA A 143 -6.10 2.31 -10.98
C ALA A 143 -6.42 1.48 -12.22
N ILE A 144 -7.42 1.86 -13.00
CA ILE A 144 -7.80 1.22 -14.27
C ILE A 144 -8.17 2.29 -15.29
N LEU A 145 -7.73 2.15 -16.54
CA LEU A 145 -8.10 3.06 -17.63
C LEU A 145 -9.47 2.68 -18.22
N LEU A 146 -10.42 3.62 -18.22
CA LEU A 146 -11.74 3.47 -18.84
C LEU A 146 -12.05 4.64 -19.77
N CYS A 147 -12.65 4.40 -20.93
CA CYS A 147 -13.16 5.49 -21.77
C CYS A 147 -14.32 6.22 -21.07
N TRP A 148 -14.63 7.46 -21.46
CA TRP A 148 -15.69 8.26 -20.81
C TRP A 148 -17.04 7.52 -20.73
N TYR A 149 -17.39 6.79 -21.79
CA TYR A 149 -18.60 5.96 -21.81
C TYR A 149 -18.58 4.86 -20.74
N HIS A 150 -17.52 4.03 -20.70
CA HIS A 150 -17.45 2.93 -19.73
C HIS A 150 -17.17 3.40 -18.31
N HIS A 151 -16.47 4.51 -18.13
CA HIS A 151 -16.31 5.15 -16.83
C HIS A 151 -17.69 5.53 -16.27
N THR A 152 -18.51 6.18 -17.09
CA THR A 152 -19.88 6.54 -16.71
C THR A 152 -20.75 5.30 -16.48
N LEU A 153 -20.65 4.28 -17.33
CA LEU A 153 -21.42 3.04 -17.21
C LEU A 153 -21.13 2.30 -15.89
N VAL A 154 -19.86 2.23 -15.48
CA VAL A 154 -19.45 1.62 -14.20
C VAL A 154 -20.13 2.33 -13.04
N HIS A 155 -20.15 3.67 -13.04
CA HIS A 155 -20.83 4.44 -12.00
C HIS A 155 -22.34 4.20 -12.01
N GLN A 156 -22.97 4.31 -13.19
CA GLN A 156 -24.43 4.19 -13.34
C GLN A 156 -24.98 2.82 -12.97
N ARG A 157 -24.22 1.75 -13.24
CA ARG A 157 -24.63 0.38 -12.96
C ARG A 157 -24.04 -0.20 -11.68
N HIS A 158 -23.30 0.61 -10.92
CA HIS A 158 -22.58 0.17 -9.71
C HIS A 158 -21.76 -1.10 -9.95
N LEU A 159 -21.03 -1.15 -11.06
CA LEU A 159 -20.24 -2.32 -11.42
C LEU A 159 -19.05 -2.47 -10.45
N SER A 160 -18.87 -3.68 -9.94
CA SER A 160 -17.67 -4.05 -9.21
C SER A 160 -16.55 -4.37 -10.18
N ILE A 161 -15.34 -3.89 -9.89
CA ILE A 161 -14.15 -4.13 -10.72
C ILE A 161 -13.13 -4.91 -9.89
N THR A 162 -12.62 -6.02 -10.43
CA THR A 162 -11.60 -6.83 -9.75
C THR A 162 -10.35 -6.92 -10.61
N HIS A 163 -9.20 -6.61 -10.01
CA HIS A 163 -7.89 -6.83 -10.61
C HIS A 163 -7.39 -8.23 -10.28
N HIS A 164 -7.14 -9.03 -11.30
CA HIS A 164 -6.54 -10.35 -11.17
C HIS A 164 -5.06 -10.23 -11.49
N THR A 165 -4.23 -10.11 -10.45
CA THR A 165 -2.78 -10.00 -10.61
C THR A 165 -2.16 -11.38 -10.81
N SER A 166 -1.24 -11.49 -11.77
CA SER A 166 -0.48 -12.71 -12.03
C SER A 166 0.99 -12.38 -12.23
N THR A 167 1.85 -13.25 -11.72
CA THR A 167 3.31 -13.22 -11.95
C THR A 167 3.72 -14.14 -13.09
N ASP A 168 2.79 -14.93 -13.62
CA ASP A 168 3.02 -15.84 -14.74
C ASP A 168 3.05 -15.06 -16.06
N PRO A 169 4.15 -15.12 -16.84
CA PRO A 169 4.25 -14.48 -18.14
C PRO A 169 3.17 -14.93 -19.13
N ASP A 170 2.74 -16.19 -19.05
CA ASP A 170 1.76 -16.79 -19.97
C ASP A 170 0.32 -16.44 -19.59
N ARG A 171 0.12 -15.91 -18.38
CA ARG A 171 -1.18 -15.46 -17.87
C ARG A 171 -1.03 -14.03 -17.34
N PRO A 172 -1.12 -13.00 -18.20
CA PRO A 172 -0.99 -11.62 -17.74
C PRO A 172 -2.11 -11.25 -16.78
N SER A 173 -1.85 -10.19 -16.00
CA SER A 173 -2.86 -9.61 -15.12
C SER A 173 -4.04 -9.07 -15.95
N TRP A 174 -5.26 -9.21 -15.43
CA TRP A 174 -6.48 -8.86 -16.17
C TRP A 174 -7.57 -8.31 -15.24
N TRP A 175 -8.63 -7.76 -15.83
CA TRP A 175 -9.73 -7.10 -15.11
C TRP A 175 -11.06 -7.82 -15.35
N SER A 176 -11.84 -8.04 -14.29
CA SER A 176 -13.23 -8.49 -14.39
C SER A 176 -14.20 -7.44 -13.87
N PHE A 177 -15.41 -7.44 -14.44
CA PHE A 177 -16.50 -6.56 -14.06
C PHE A 177 -17.72 -7.40 -13.68
N THR A 178 -18.39 -7.04 -12.60
CA THR A 178 -19.55 -7.76 -12.09
C THR A 178 -20.67 -6.78 -11.79
N ASP A 179 -21.90 -7.12 -12.18
CA ASP A 179 -23.08 -6.34 -11.83
C ASP A 179 -23.45 -6.50 -10.33
N PRO A 180 -24.34 -5.66 -9.78
CA PRO A 180 -24.79 -5.80 -8.39
C PRO A 180 -25.47 -7.14 -8.06
N ASP A 181 -25.98 -7.85 -9.06
CA ASP A 181 -26.58 -9.17 -8.91
C ASP A 181 -25.54 -10.30 -8.92
N GLY A 182 -24.25 -9.98 -9.04
CA GLY A 182 -23.14 -10.94 -9.07
C GLY A 182 -22.86 -11.54 -10.44
N ARG A 183 -23.52 -11.10 -11.52
CA ARG A 183 -23.27 -11.58 -12.88
C ARG A 183 -22.05 -10.90 -13.47
N THR A 184 -21.11 -11.70 -13.97
CA THR A 184 -19.96 -11.17 -14.69
C THR A 184 -20.41 -10.52 -16.01
N VAL A 185 -19.94 -9.30 -16.24
CA VAL A 185 -20.04 -8.64 -17.54
C VAL A 185 -19.13 -9.38 -18.50
N GLN A 186 -19.72 -10.20 -19.36
CA GLN A 186 -18.98 -10.92 -20.39
C GLN A 186 -18.72 -10.01 -21.57
N ASN A 187 -17.46 -9.98 -22.01
CA ASN A 187 -17.13 -9.82 -23.42
C ASN A 187 -15.93 -10.74 -23.66
N VAL A 188 -16.01 -11.55 -24.72
CA VAL A 188 -15.09 -12.65 -25.04
C VAL A 188 -13.63 -12.19 -24.86
N PRO A 189 -12.76 -12.96 -24.17
CA PRO A 189 -11.36 -12.59 -24.03
C PRO A 189 -10.74 -12.36 -25.42
N PRO A 190 -9.85 -11.36 -25.60
CA PRO A 190 -9.00 -11.36 -26.78
C PRO A 190 -8.35 -12.76 -26.84
N PRO A 191 -8.41 -13.46 -27.98
CA PRO A 191 -7.84 -14.79 -28.06
C PRO A 191 -6.40 -14.72 -27.57
N ALA A 192 -6.01 -15.66 -26.71
CA ALA A 192 -4.60 -15.85 -26.39
C ALA A 192 -3.88 -15.86 -27.72
N THR A 193 -3.04 -14.86 -27.98
CA THR A 193 -2.23 -14.82 -29.19
C THR A 193 -1.36 -16.06 -29.14
N SER A 194 -1.82 -17.12 -29.81
CA SER A 194 -0.95 -18.21 -30.19
C SER A 194 0.07 -17.57 -31.10
N THR A 195 1.31 -17.53 -30.63
CA THR A 195 2.47 -17.39 -31.48
C THR A 195 2.45 -18.57 -32.44
N SER A 196 1.72 -18.44 -33.54
CA SER A 196 2.09 -19.14 -34.77
C SER A 196 3.01 -18.17 -35.49
N ALA A 197 4.32 -18.44 -35.35
CA ALA A 197 5.32 -17.80 -36.18
C ALA A 197 4.90 -17.96 -37.64
N LEU A 198 4.58 -16.86 -38.30
CA LEU A 198 4.41 -16.83 -39.74
C LEU A 198 5.79 -17.20 -40.32
N GLU A 199 5.94 -18.43 -40.79
CA GLU A 199 7.12 -18.83 -41.57
C GLU A 199 7.21 -17.87 -42.77
N PRO A 200 8.36 -17.21 -43.00
CA PRO A 200 8.49 -16.26 -44.10
C PRO A 200 8.26 -16.98 -45.44
N PRO A 201 7.64 -16.31 -46.43
CA PRO A 201 7.30 -16.95 -47.69
C PRO A 201 8.55 -17.46 -48.41
N ARG A 202 8.49 -18.73 -48.83
CA ARG A 202 9.55 -19.39 -49.60
C ARG A 202 9.71 -18.65 -50.94
N PRO A 203 10.93 -18.23 -51.34
CA PRO A 203 11.14 -17.49 -52.57
C PRO A 203 10.75 -18.34 -53.80
N PRO A 204 10.23 -17.72 -54.88
CA PRO A 204 9.80 -18.47 -56.06
C PRO A 204 10.98 -19.14 -56.76
N LEU A 205 10.78 -20.39 -57.17
CA LEU A 205 11.74 -21.13 -58.00
C LEU A 205 11.87 -20.43 -59.35
N ARG A 206 13.09 -19.99 -59.69
CA ARG A 206 13.42 -19.52 -61.04
C ARG A 206 13.28 -20.68 -62.03
N GLN A 207 12.46 -20.47 -63.06
CA GLN A 207 12.54 -21.20 -64.33
C GLN A 207 13.49 -20.45 -65.26
#